data_AF-A0A913Y0J6-F1
#
_entry.id   AF-A0A913Y0J6-F1
#
_cell.length_a   1.000
_cell.length_b   1.000
_cell.length_c   1.000
_cell.angle_alpha   90.00
_cell.angle_beta   90.00
_cell.angle_gamma   90.00
#
_symmetry.space_group_name_H-M   'P 1'
#
loop_
_entity.id
_entity.type
_entity.pdbx_description
1 polymer ?
#
loop_
_entity_poly.entity_id
_entity_poly.type
_entity_poly.pdbx_seq_one_letter_code
_entity_poly.pdbx_strand_id
1 'polypeptide(L)'
;MFWGITLDVGKRYTQTVEKSFHLSMAALGFNNPTPEPVTIMVEVDKAQFALCTLQPGKIPQQTLDIAFTEGEEITFYTEGNNEV
;
A
#
# COMPACT_ATOMS: atom_id res chain seq x y z
N MET A 1 18.75 3.47 2.00
CA MET A 1 17.89 3.20 3.17
C MET A 1 16.73 2.37 2.67
N PHE A 2 16.39 1.29 3.36
CA PHE A 2 15.25 0.44 2.99
C PHE A 2 14.02 0.91 3.78
N TRP A 3 12.88 1.00 3.13
CA TRP A 3 11.58 1.28 3.75
C TRP A 3 10.57 0.26 3.23
N GLY A 4 9.69 -0.19 4.12
CA GLY A 4 8.61 -1.11 3.79
C GLY A 4 7.60 -1.17 4.92
N ILE A 5 6.38 -1.57 4.58
CA ILE A 5 5.26 -1.74 5.50
C ILE A 5 4.43 -2.94 5.06
N THR A 6 3.81 -3.62 6.02
CA THR A 6 2.81 -4.67 5.77
C THR A 6 1.45 -4.12 6.17
N LEU A 7 0.48 -4.25 5.26
CA LEU A 7 -0.89 -3.75 5.44
C LEU A 7 -1.81 -4.92 5.76
N ASP A 8 -2.27 -4.97 7.02
CA ASP A 8 -3.31 -5.91 7.43
C ASP A 8 -4.69 -5.42 6.98
N VAL A 9 -5.58 -6.38 6.69
CA VAL A 9 -6.96 -6.11 6.29
C VAL A 9 -7.69 -5.24 7.32
N GLY A 10 -8.26 -4.13 6.84
CA GLY A 10 -9.06 -3.21 7.66
C GLY A 10 -8.25 -2.31 8.60
N LYS A 11 -6.92 -2.40 8.61
CA LYS A 11 -6.07 -1.49 9.37
C LYS A 11 -5.68 -0.27 8.53
N ARG A 12 -5.50 0.85 9.22
CA ARG A 12 -5.00 2.11 8.66
C ARG A 12 -3.69 2.46 9.33
N TYR A 13 -2.67 2.76 8.52
CA TYR A 13 -1.32 3.06 8.99
C TYR A 13 -0.98 4.50 8.66
N THR A 14 -1.13 5.38 9.64
CA THR A 14 -0.82 6.81 9.52
C THR A 14 0.59 7.09 10.00
N GLN A 15 1.36 7.82 9.19
CA GLN A 15 2.69 8.28 9.54
C GLN A 15 2.99 9.64 8.92
N THR A 16 3.81 10.43 9.59
CA THR A 16 4.48 11.57 8.97
C THR A 16 5.77 11.09 8.31
N VAL A 17 5.99 11.47 7.06
CA VAL A 17 7.20 11.08 6.31
C VAL A 17 8.42 11.78 6.91
N GLU A 18 9.26 11.03 7.63
CA GLU A 18 10.48 11.57 8.24
C GLU A 18 11.60 11.86 7.23
N LYS A 19 11.64 11.07 6.14
CA LYS A 19 12.61 11.23 5.05
C LYS A 19 11.91 10.87 3.75
N SER A 20 12.12 11.71 2.72
CA SER A 20 11.55 11.45 1.41
C SER A 20 11.94 10.07 0.88
N PHE A 21 10.99 9.32 0.33
CA PHE A 21 11.22 7.97 -0.18
C PHE A 21 10.38 7.70 -1.43
N HIS A 22 10.81 6.70 -2.21
CA HIS A 22 10.04 6.18 -3.35
C HIS A 22 9.45 4.83 -3.00
N LEU A 23 8.13 4.71 -3.12
CA LEU A 23 7.45 3.43 -3.10
C LEU A 23 7.66 2.76 -4.46
N SER A 24 8.45 1.70 -4.46
CA SER A 24 8.93 1.03 -5.69
C SER A 24 8.16 -0.25 -6.04
N MET A 25 7.46 -0.83 -5.07
CA MET A 25 6.78 -2.11 -5.24
C MET A 25 5.66 -2.27 -4.23
N ALA A 26 4.61 -2.97 -4.64
CA ALA A 26 3.65 -3.61 -3.76
C ALA A 26 3.48 -5.08 -4.17
N ALA A 27 3.29 -5.95 -3.19
CA ALA A 27 3.11 -7.38 -3.39
C ALA A 27 2.05 -7.90 -2.42
N LEU A 28 1.39 -9.00 -2.78
CA LEU A 28 0.49 -9.68 -1.87
C LEU A 28 1.29 -10.30 -0.71
N GLY A 29 0.68 -10.31 0.46
CA GLY A 29 1.18 -11.06 1.61
C GLY A 29 1.16 -12.57 1.38
N PHE A 30 1.70 -13.32 2.33
CA PHE A 30 1.74 -14.79 2.22
C PHE A 30 0.39 -15.46 2.51
N ASN A 31 -0.49 -14.80 3.27
CA ASN A 31 -1.78 -15.33 3.69
C ASN A 31 -2.93 -14.59 2.99
N ASN A 32 -3.24 -15.01 1.76
CA ASN A 32 -4.41 -14.50 1.03
C ASN A 32 -5.54 -15.53 1.07
N PRO A 33 -6.54 -15.37 1.95
CA PRO A 33 -7.62 -16.33 2.11
C PRO A 33 -8.58 -16.35 0.91
N THR A 34 -8.54 -15.32 0.05
CA THR A 34 -9.50 -15.15 -1.05
C THR A 34 -8.80 -14.94 -2.39
N PRO A 35 -9.37 -15.39 -3.52
CA PRO A 35 -8.89 -15.06 -4.87
C PRO A 35 -9.30 -13.65 -5.34
N GLU A 36 -9.95 -12.87 -4.46
CA GLU A 36 -10.46 -11.55 -4.77
C GLU A 36 -9.32 -10.53 -4.89
N PRO A 37 -9.47 -9.50 -5.73
CA PRO A 37 -8.49 -8.43 -5.80
C PRO A 37 -8.45 -7.62 -4.50
N VAL A 38 -7.28 -7.07 -4.18
CA VAL A 38 -7.08 -6.08 -3.12
C VAL A 38 -6.45 -4.84 -3.70
N THR A 39 -7.00 -3.68 -3.35
CA THR A 39 -6.48 -2.39 -3.78
C THR A 39 -5.75 -1.73 -2.63
N ILE A 40 -4.52 -1.27 -2.88
CA ILE A 40 -3.76 -0.48 -1.93
C ILE A 40 -4.14 0.97 -2.11
N MET A 41 -4.53 1.59 -1.01
CA MET A 41 -4.97 2.97 -0.95
C MET A 41 -3.97 3.80 -0.14
N VAL A 42 -3.83 5.07 -0.52
CA VAL A 42 -3.18 6.08 0.29
C VAL A 42 -4.11 7.27 0.47
N GLU A 43 -4.15 7.80 1.69
CA GLU A 43 -4.74 9.09 1.98
C GLU A 43 -3.64 10.13 2.19
N VAL A 44 -3.69 11.22 1.44
CA VAL A 44 -2.77 12.37 1.55
C VAL A 44 -3.64 13.63 1.52
N ASP A 45 -3.42 14.56 2.45
CA ASP A 45 -4.19 15.80 2.54
C ASP A 45 -5.73 15.60 2.52
N LYS A 46 -6.21 14.53 3.19
CA LYS A 46 -7.62 14.12 3.25
C LYS A 46 -8.23 13.67 1.91
N ALA A 47 -7.41 13.50 0.87
CA ALA A 47 -7.80 12.92 -0.41
C ALA A 47 -7.30 11.47 -0.50
N GLN A 48 -8.15 10.59 -1.02
CA GLN A 48 -7.88 9.16 -1.12
C GLN A 48 -7.52 8.78 -2.56
N PHE A 49 -6.45 8.03 -2.73
CA PHE A 49 -5.91 7.61 -4.02
C PHE A 49 -5.64 6.11 -4.02
N ALA A 50 -6.08 5.43 -5.07
CA ALA A 50 -5.69 4.05 -5.32
C ALA A 50 -4.29 4.00 -5.94
N LEU A 51 -3.38 3.25 -5.33
CA LEU A 51 -2.01 3.10 -5.81
C LEU A 51 -1.89 1.97 -6.84
N CYS A 52 -2.43 0.80 -6.51
CA CYS A 52 -2.57 -0.33 -7.42
C CYS A 52 -3.53 -1.37 -6.88
N THR A 53 -3.89 -2.34 -7.73
CA THR A 53 -4.72 -3.48 -7.38
C THR A 53 -3.96 -4.77 -7.66
N LEU A 54 -3.85 -5.62 -6.65
CA LEU A 54 -3.21 -6.92 -6.73
C LEU A 54 -4.27 -8.03 -6.69
N GLN A 55 -4.00 -9.16 -7.32
CA GLN A 55 -4.92 -10.31 -7.34
C GLN A 55 -4.15 -11.64 -7.31
N PRO A 56 -4.46 -12.54 -6.35
CA PRO A 56 -3.87 -13.88 -6.30
C PRO A 56 -4.06 -14.64 -7.61
N GLY A 57 -2.98 -15.25 -8.11
CA GLY A 57 -2.99 -16.02 -9.36
C GLY A 57 -3.04 -15.20 -10.66
N LYS A 58 -3.08 -13.86 -10.58
CA LYS A 58 -3.00 -12.98 -11.76
C LYS A 58 -1.92 -11.92 -11.64
N ILE A 59 -2.03 -11.05 -10.64
CA ILE A 59 -1.14 -9.91 -10.41
C ILE A 59 -0.69 -9.98 -8.94
N PRO A 60 0.28 -10.86 -8.60
CA PRO A 60 0.70 -11.04 -7.22
C PRO A 60 1.57 -9.88 -6.71
N GLN A 61 2.16 -9.11 -7.61
CA GLN A 61 2.97 -7.94 -7.29
C GLN A 61 2.97 -6.96 -8.47
N GLN A 62 3.20 -5.69 -8.18
CA GLN A 62 3.28 -4.62 -9.16
C GLN A 62 4.38 -3.63 -8.77
N THR A 63 5.15 -3.20 -9.76
CA THR A 63 6.13 -2.11 -9.61
C THR A 63 5.40 -0.78 -9.54
N LEU A 64 5.87 0.09 -8.66
CA LEU A 64 5.36 1.45 -8.47
C LEU A 64 6.52 2.44 -8.62
N ASP A 65 6.20 3.69 -8.90
CA ASP A 65 7.15 4.79 -8.82
C ASP A 65 6.41 6.02 -8.29
N ILE A 66 6.21 6.04 -6.97
CA ILE A 66 5.49 7.11 -6.27
C ILE A 66 6.44 7.68 -5.22
N ALA A 67 6.67 8.99 -5.29
CA ALA A 67 7.47 9.71 -4.32
C ALA A 67 6.59 10.27 -3.21
N PHE A 68 7.02 10.06 -1.97
CA PHE A 68 6.48 10.73 -0.79
C PHE A 68 7.54 11.68 -0.23
N THR A 69 7.13 12.89 0.10
CA THR A 69 8.02 13.99 0.50
C THR A 69 8.06 14.13 2.02
N GLU A 70 9.23 14.47 2.55
CA GLU A 70 9.40 14.77 3.98
C GLU A 70 8.38 15.80 4.47
N GLY A 71 7.73 15.50 5.59
CA GLY A 71 6.71 16.34 6.21
C GLY A 71 5.27 16.02 5.81
N GLU A 72 5.03 15.19 4.80
CA GLU A 72 3.67 14.76 4.42
C GLU A 72 3.09 13.80 5.48
N GLU A 73 1.82 13.99 5.86
CA GLU A 73 1.07 13.01 6.63
C GLU A 73 0.33 12.09 5.65
N ILE A 74 0.68 10.80 5.69
CA ILE A 74 0.14 9.80 4.78
C ILE A 74 -0.49 8.66 5.56
N THR A 75 -1.60 8.14 5.05
CA THR A 75 -2.24 6.95 5.63
C THR A 75 -2.38 5.86 4.58
N PHE A 76 -1.67 4.74 4.76
CA PHE A 76 -1.84 3.56 3.91
C PHE A 76 -2.90 2.62 4.48
N TYR A 77 -3.68 2.02 3.59
CA TYR A 77 -4.66 0.99 3.93
C TYR A 77 -5.01 0.16 2.71
N THR A 78 -5.73 -0.94 2.92
CA THR A 78 -6.20 -1.81 1.85
C THR A 78 -7.72 -1.78 1.75
N GLU A 79 -8.23 -1.87 0.53
CA GLU A 79 -9.62 -2.20 0.22
C GLU A 79 -9.67 -3.60 -0.38
N GLY A 80 -10.22 -4.54 0.38
CA GLY A 80 -10.26 -5.97 0.06
C GLY A 80 -9.96 -6.82 1.29
N ASN A 81 -9.99 -8.14 1.13
CA ASN A 81 -9.85 -9.11 2.22
C ASN A 81 -8.50 -9.86 2.21
N ASN A 82 -7.50 -9.30 1.54
CA ASN A 82 -6.17 -9.88 1.39
C ASN A 82 -5.10 -8.95 1.99
N GLU A 83 -4.05 -9.54 2.56
CA GLU A 83 -2.90 -8.82 3.11
C GLU A 83 -1.95 -8.39 1.99
N VAL A 84 -1.25 -7.27 2.18
CA VAL A 84 -0.26 -6.72 1.23
C VAL A 84 1.04 -6.41 1.98
#